data_AF-A0A2M7A2S3-F1
#
_entry.id   AF-A0A2M7A2S3-F1
#
_cell.length_a   1.000
_cell.length_b   1.000
_cell.length_c   1.000
_cell.angle_alpha   90.00
_cell.angle_beta   90.00
_cell.angle_gamma   90.00
#
_symmetry.space_group_name_H-M   'P 1'
#
loop_
_entity.id
_entity.type
_entity.pdbx_description
1 polymer ?
#
loop_
_entity_poly.entity_id
_entity_poly.type
_entity_poly.pdbx_seq_one_letter_code
_entity_poly.pdbx_strand_id
1 'polypeptide(L)'
;MVIDRCRATLIHCGVVALGVSTICAGGVVAAQVVLTRERGPVATIVLAAEPTRSAQFAAAELQYHVQKITGATLPIASEDTEVKGARILVGESKAEAALGVRSADLKSQEYLIRCGPNAIVLMGRDKDDRGKMDYNDAQTFPDFDVEQGTCYAVYDFLEKFCDVRWYLPTELGIVHPTTDTLIVKGRNIRRSPAMRWRSQSVGYQIPADLCGDNIKGKEPTPVLPWREQMLWWHRLRLGGEAYSLNHSFYGYYDRFLKDHPNWFAQGYTGKPPQLCFTHPELIQQAVQGARGFFDGKGSKAGAQAAGNYFGLVPMDNGAWCKCDRCRPLWLDQSVRAPGQFTNDKASDYCILS
;
A
#
# COMPACT_ATOMS: atom_id res chain seq x y z
N MET A 1 -47.88 59.96 37.73
CA MET A 1 -48.61 59.87 39.00
C MET A 1 -47.96 58.74 39.80
N VAL A 2 -47.47 59.05 41.02
CA VAL A 2 -46.76 58.18 42.00
C VAL A 2 -45.33 57.78 41.58
N ILE A 3 -44.19 58.30 42.09
CA ILE A 3 -43.61 58.63 43.42
C ILE A 3 -43.02 57.43 44.20
N ASP A 4 -41.72 57.61 44.54
CA ASP A 4 -40.88 57.06 45.63
C ASP A 4 -40.24 55.67 45.51
N ARG A 5 -38.88 55.62 45.42
CA ARG A 5 -37.84 55.38 46.49
C ARG A 5 -37.65 53.88 46.75
N CYS A 6 -36.49 53.29 47.02
CA CYS A 6 -35.18 53.66 47.58
C CYS A 6 -34.30 52.37 47.37
N ARG A 7 -32.99 52.38 47.12
CA ARG A 7 -31.90 52.51 48.10
C ARG A 7 -30.57 52.24 47.37
N ALA A 8 -29.56 53.06 47.66
CA ALA A 8 -28.18 52.82 47.28
C ALA A 8 -27.50 51.89 48.30
N THR A 9 -26.71 50.93 47.82
CA THR A 9 -25.76 50.17 48.64
C THR A 9 -24.39 50.24 47.98
N LEU A 10 -23.43 50.83 48.69
CA LEU A 10 -22.02 50.89 48.35
C LEU A 10 -21.42 49.48 48.25
N ILE A 11 -20.70 49.19 47.15
CA ILE A 11 -19.80 48.03 47.05
C ILE A 11 -18.39 48.57 46.84
N HIS A 12 -17.48 48.17 47.74
CA HIS A 12 -16.07 48.55 47.76
C HIS A 12 -15.33 48.16 46.47
N CYS A 13 -14.56 49.09 45.90
CA CYS A 13 -13.57 48.82 44.86
C CYS A 13 -12.38 48.04 45.46
N GLY A 14 -12.32 46.73 45.20
CA GLY A 14 -11.08 45.96 45.31
C GLY A 14 -10.27 46.09 44.02
N VAL A 15 -9.09 46.74 44.10
CA VAL A 15 -8.12 46.75 43.00
C VAL A 15 -7.47 45.37 42.93
N VAL A 16 -7.85 44.58 41.92
CA VAL A 16 -7.17 43.31 41.58
C VAL A 16 -6.03 43.65 40.64
N ALA A 17 -4.79 43.59 41.15
CA ALA A 17 -3.59 43.64 40.33
C ALA A 17 -3.48 42.34 39.51
N LEU A 18 -3.87 42.39 38.25
CA LEU A 18 -3.63 41.33 37.27
C LEU A 18 -2.14 41.31 36.93
N GLY A 19 -1.40 40.43 37.61
CA GLY A 19 -0.05 40.05 37.20
C GLY A 19 -0.12 39.40 35.82
N VAL A 20 0.44 40.07 34.81
CA VAL A 20 0.67 39.49 33.49
C VAL A 20 1.79 38.47 33.64
N SER A 21 1.43 37.21 33.89
CA SER A 21 2.35 36.09 33.72
C SER A 21 2.60 35.92 32.22
N THR A 22 3.76 36.37 31.77
CA THR A 22 4.30 36.05 30.45
C THR A 22 4.50 34.54 30.37
N ILE A 23 3.51 33.82 29.83
CA ILE A 23 3.68 32.41 29.47
C ILE A 23 4.65 32.42 28.30
N CYS A 24 5.92 32.14 28.57
CA CYS A 24 6.89 31.78 27.55
C CYS A 24 6.38 30.48 26.90
N ALA A 25 5.67 30.61 25.78
CA ALA A 25 5.42 29.49 24.89
C ALA A 25 6.79 28.99 24.40
N GLY A 26 7.35 28.02 25.10
CA GLY A 26 8.53 27.28 24.65
C GLY A 26 8.17 26.63 23.32
N GLY A 27 8.57 27.26 22.22
CA GLY A 27 8.43 26.68 20.90
C GLY A 27 9.10 25.31 20.89
N VAL A 28 8.36 24.28 20.49
CA VAL A 28 8.93 22.96 20.24
C VAL A 28 9.95 23.12 19.12
N VAL A 29 11.23 23.21 19.47
CA VAL A 29 12.29 23.23 18.47
C VAL A 29 12.26 21.87 17.78
N ALA A 30 11.92 21.85 16.49
CA ALA A 30 11.97 20.64 15.69
C ALA A 30 13.39 20.05 15.78
N ALA A 31 13.50 18.76 16.08
CA ALA A 31 14.79 18.09 16.16
C ALA A 31 15.49 18.21 14.80
N GLN A 32 16.76 18.63 14.82
CA GLN A 32 17.58 18.74 13.63
C GLN A 32 18.67 17.68 13.67
N VAL A 33 18.73 16.85 12.62
CA VAL A 33 19.73 15.81 12.49
C VAL A 33 20.48 16.02 11.18
N VAL A 34 21.81 16.10 11.27
CA VAL A 34 22.67 16.25 10.10
C VAL A 34 22.99 14.85 9.58
N LEU A 35 22.59 14.55 8.34
CA LEU A 35 22.85 13.25 7.71
C LEU A 35 24.17 13.26 6.97
N THR A 36 24.44 14.34 6.25
CA THR A 36 25.67 14.55 5.49
C THR A 36 26.14 15.99 5.66
N ARG A 37 27.44 16.21 5.48
CA ARG A 37 28.06 17.54 5.49
C ARG A 37 29.19 17.54 4.49
N GLU A 38 29.22 18.53 3.59
CA GLU A 38 30.29 18.69 2.60
C GLU A 38 30.56 17.39 1.81
N ARG A 39 29.49 16.67 1.43
CA ARG A 39 29.51 15.36 0.74
C ARG A 39 30.12 14.20 1.55
N GLY A 40 30.40 14.40 2.83
CA GLY A 40 30.79 13.35 3.78
C GLY A 40 29.59 12.81 4.58
N PRO A 41 29.56 11.51 4.91
CA PRO A 41 28.55 10.96 5.81
C PRO A 41 28.76 11.44 7.24
N VAL A 42 27.70 11.92 7.89
CA VAL A 42 27.67 12.30 9.32
C VAL A 42 26.81 11.33 10.12
N ALA A 43 25.80 10.76 9.48
CA ALA A 43 24.94 9.73 10.05
C ALA A 43 25.30 8.33 9.55
N THR A 44 24.94 7.33 10.35
CA THR A 44 25.01 5.91 9.99
C THR A 44 23.61 5.31 10.00
N ILE A 45 23.27 4.56 8.95
CA ILE A 45 22.06 3.74 8.92
C ILE A 45 22.35 2.48 9.74
N VAL A 46 21.49 2.20 10.73
CA VAL A 46 21.65 1.06 11.63
C VAL A 46 20.49 0.10 11.44
N LEU A 47 20.82 -1.17 11.24
CA LEU A 47 19.89 -2.29 11.15
C LEU A 47 20.07 -3.22 12.35
N ALA A 48 19.04 -3.98 12.69
CA ALA A 48 19.19 -5.09 13.64
C ALA A 48 20.26 -6.10 13.18
N ALA A 49 20.75 -6.91 14.11
CA ALA A 49 21.70 -7.98 13.79
C ALA A 49 21.14 -8.97 12.76
N GLU A 50 19.85 -9.25 12.86
CA GLU A 50 19.07 -10.03 11.90
C GLU A 50 17.90 -9.17 11.41
N PRO A 51 18.10 -8.30 10.40
CA PRO A 51 17.05 -7.38 9.96
C PRO A 51 16.03 -8.07 9.04
N THR A 52 14.78 -7.60 9.06
CA THR A 52 13.78 -8.04 8.07
C THR A 52 14.20 -7.64 6.66
N ARG A 53 13.74 -8.37 5.64
CA ARG A 53 13.92 -8.02 4.23
C ARG A 53 13.37 -6.63 3.92
N SER A 54 12.26 -6.23 4.56
CA SER A 54 11.71 -4.87 4.47
C SER A 54 12.70 -3.83 5.02
N ALA A 55 13.27 -4.04 6.20
CA ALA A 55 14.24 -3.13 6.78
C ALA A 55 15.54 -3.03 5.94
N GLN A 56 16.05 -4.17 5.45
CA GLN A 56 17.21 -4.20 4.56
C GLN A 56 16.95 -3.38 3.29
N PHE A 57 15.81 -3.63 2.62
CA PHE A 57 15.43 -2.94 1.39
C PHE A 57 15.25 -1.44 1.63
N ALA A 58 14.57 -1.07 2.71
CA ALA A 58 14.35 0.30 3.11
C ALA A 58 15.66 1.04 3.40
N ALA A 59 16.63 0.40 4.06
CA ALA A 59 17.97 0.95 4.28
C ALA A 59 18.72 1.20 2.96
N ALA A 60 18.62 0.28 2.00
CA ALA A 60 19.24 0.43 0.69
C ALA A 60 18.62 1.56 -0.13
N GLU A 61 17.28 1.69 -0.15
CA GLU A 61 16.61 2.83 -0.80
C GLU A 61 16.99 4.15 -0.12
N LEU A 62 17.02 4.21 1.22
CA LEU A 62 17.45 5.39 1.95
C LEU A 62 18.89 5.81 1.57
N GLN A 63 19.84 4.86 1.57
CA GLN A 63 21.22 5.12 1.19
C GLN A 63 21.31 5.62 -0.26
N TYR A 64 20.62 4.95 -1.19
CA TYR A 64 20.58 5.32 -2.59
C TYR A 64 20.08 6.75 -2.80
N HIS A 65 18.97 7.13 -2.18
CA HIS A 65 18.41 8.47 -2.35
C HIS A 65 19.26 9.56 -1.68
N VAL A 66 19.85 9.30 -0.51
CA VAL A 66 20.80 10.25 0.11
C VAL A 66 22.04 10.43 -0.76
N GLN A 67 22.55 9.36 -1.39
CA GLN A 67 23.66 9.45 -2.33
C GLN A 67 23.28 10.26 -3.58
N LYS A 68 22.05 10.12 -4.11
CA LYS A 68 21.57 10.96 -5.23
C LYS A 68 21.48 12.43 -4.86
N ILE A 69 20.98 12.75 -3.66
CA ILE A 69 20.85 14.13 -3.18
C ILE A 69 22.22 14.78 -2.96
N THR A 70 23.18 14.03 -2.39
CA THR A 70 24.39 14.62 -1.79
C THR A 70 25.72 14.20 -2.41
N GLY A 71 25.74 13.07 -3.10
CA GLY A 71 26.95 12.36 -3.50
C GLY A 71 27.61 11.55 -2.37
N ALA A 72 27.15 11.69 -1.12
CA ALA A 72 27.67 10.95 0.02
C ALA A 72 26.96 9.62 0.19
N THR A 73 27.73 8.56 0.46
CA THR A 73 27.17 7.25 0.83
C THR A 73 27.14 7.13 2.35
N LEU A 74 25.94 7.07 2.94
CA LEU A 74 25.81 6.77 4.37
C LEU A 74 26.22 5.31 4.63
N PRO A 75 27.07 5.02 5.62
CA PRO A 75 27.37 3.64 5.99
C PRO A 75 26.11 2.94 6.52
N ILE A 76 26.00 1.64 6.25
CA ILE A 76 25.01 0.74 6.88
C ILE A 76 25.77 -0.16 7.85
N ALA A 77 25.34 -0.20 9.10
CA ALA A 77 25.97 -0.99 10.16
C ALA A 77 24.93 -1.84 10.91
N SER A 78 25.39 -2.94 11.50
CA SER A 78 24.60 -3.71 12.47
C SER A 78 24.51 -2.96 13.80
N GLU A 79 23.42 -3.14 14.53
CA GLU A 79 23.18 -2.58 15.86
C GLU A 79 24.26 -2.95 16.88
N ASP A 80 24.95 -4.07 16.69
CA ASP A 80 26.03 -4.53 17.55
C ASP A 80 27.37 -3.83 17.25
N THR A 81 27.42 -2.96 16.23
CA THR A 81 28.60 -2.16 15.88
C THR A 81 28.52 -0.79 16.55
N GLU A 82 29.58 -0.39 17.27
CA GLU A 82 29.67 0.96 17.80
C GLU A 82 29.80 1.97 16.64
N VAL A 83 28.85 2.91 16.57
CA VAL A 83 28.81 3.96 15.55
C VAL A 83 28.92 5.33 16.19
N LYS A 84 29.70 6.21 15.56
CA LYS A 84 29.85 7.62 15.98
C LYS A 84 28.88 8.50 15.20
N GLY A 85 28.43 9.58 15.81
CA GLY A 85 27.57 10.58 15.17
C GLY A 85 26.08 10.23 15.23
N ALA A 86 25.31 10.79 14.28
CA ALA A 86 23.87 10.60 14.23
C ALA A 86 23.52 9.18 13.76
N ARG A 87 22.41 8.63 14.26
CA ARG A 87 21.94 7.28 13.88
C ARG A 87 20.61 7.38 13.14
N ILE A 88 20.48 6.63 12.04
CA ILE A 88 19.19 6.40 11.40
C ILE A 88 18.85 4.93 11.60
N LEU A 89 17.97 4.66 12.56
CA LEU A 89 17.58 3.30 12.91
C LEU A 89 16.43 2.88 11.99
N VAL A 90 16.64 1.81 11.22
CA VAL A 90 15.71 1.36 10.17
C VAL A 90 15.19 -0.04 10.50
N GLY A 91 13.88 -0.15 10.71
CA GLY A 91 13.23 -1.37 11.19
C GLY A 91 13.35 -1.55 12.71
N GLU A 92 12.86 -2.69 13.21
CA GLU A 92 12.95 -3.03 14.63
C GLU A 92 14.34 -3.57 14.98
N SER A 93 15.01 -2.95 15.96
CA SER A 93 16.22 -3.45 16.62
C SER A 93 16.10 -3.36 18.16
N LYS A 94 17.15 -3.79 18.89
CA LYS A 94 17.20 -3.69 20.36
C LYS A 94 17.03 -2.24 20.83
N ALA A 95 17.52 -1.27 20.05
CA ALA A 95 17.41 0.15 20.38
C ALA A 95 15.94 0.64 20.36
N GLU A 96 15.13 0.23 19.39
CA GLU A 96 13.71 0.58 19.29
C GLU A 96 12.90 -0.11 20.39
N ALA A 97 13.19 -1.38 20.65
CA ALA A 97 12.55 -2.13 21.72
C ALA A 97 12.77 -1.44 23.08
N ALA A 98 13.98 -0.94 23.33
CA ALA A 98 14.30 -0.15 24.52
C ALA A 98 13.59 1.22 24.57
N LEU A 99 13.17 1.76 23.43
CA LEU A 99 12.32 2.96 23.31
C LEU A 99 10.81 2.65 23.40
N GLY A 100 10.44 1.41 23.73
CA GLY A 100 9.05 0.97 23.86
C GLY A 100 8.30 0.86 22.54
N VAL A 101 9.01 0.63 21.42
CA VAL A 101 8.43 0.48 20.09
C VAL A 101 8.80 -0.88 19.53
N ARG A 102 7.78 -1.70 19.25
CA ARG A 102 7.95 -3.02 18.63
C ARG A 102 7.09 -3.11 17.37
N SER A 103 7.56 -3.84 16.35
CA SER A 103 6.84 -4.00 15.08
C SER A 103 5.48 -4.66 15.35
N ALA A 104 5.48 -5.65 16.25
CA ALA A 104 4.29 -6.38 16.65
C ALA A 104 3.20 -5.52 17.34
N ASP A 105 3.56 -4.37 17.90
CA ASP A 105 2.61 -3.46 18.57
C ASP A 105 1.96 -2.46 17.58
N LEU A 106 2.46 -2.40 16.34
CA LEU A 106 1.91 -1.58 15.27
C LEU A 106 0.78 -2.32 14.55
N LYS A 107 -0.25 -1.57 14.15
CA LYS A 107 -1.35 -2.12 13.33
C LYS A 107 -0.82 -2.50 11.94
N SER A 108 -1.58 -3.32 11.20
CA SER A 108 -1.23 -3.65 9.82
C SER A 108 -0.98 -2.38 8.99
N GLN A 109 0.15 -2.37 8.27
CA GLN A 109 0.65 -1.24 7.47
C GLN A 109 0.93 0.07 8.22
N GLU A 110 0.86 0.06 9.55
CA GLU A 110 1.23 1.21 10.37
C GLU A 110 2.75 1.36 10.43
N TYR A 111 3.20 2.61 10.41
CA TYR A 111 4.60 2.96 10.52
C TYR A 111 4.76 4.27 11.28
N LEU A 112 6.00 4.55 11.68
CA LEU A 112 6.39 5.76 12.37
C LEU A 112 7.73 6.30 11.87
N ILE A 113 7.85 7.62 12.03
CA ILE A 113 9.08 8.38 11.87
C ILE A 113 9.25 9.14 13.18
N ARG A 114 10.37 8.97 13.87
CA ARG A 114 10.69 9.78 15.06
C ARG A 114 12.01 10.47 14.85
N CYS A 115 12.04 11.78 15.09
CA CYS A 115 13.26 12.57 14.98
C CYS A 115 13.62 13.07 16.38
N GLY A 116 14.74 12.60 16.91
CA GLY A 116 15.35 13.07 18.14
C GLY A 116 16.66 13.82 17.88
N PRO A 117 17.34 14.33 18.91
CA PRO A 117 18.55 15.15 18.75
C PRO A 117 19.69 14.48 17.99
N ASN A 118 19.91 13.17 18.20
CA ASN A 118 21.01 12.39 17.60
C ASN A 118 20.53 11.09 16.93
N ALA A 119 19.22 10.92 16.74
CA ALA A 119 18.67 9.70 16.15
C ALA A 119 17.40 9.99 15.35
N ILE A 120 17.25 9.29 14.24
CA ILE A 120 16.00 9.16 13.50
C ILE A 120 15.59 7.68 13.56
N VAL A 121 14.33 7.41 13.87
CA VAL A 121 13.75 6.06 13.84
C VAL A 121 12.77 5.98 12.67
N LEU A 122 12.99 5.04 11.77
CA LEU A 122 12.14 4.73 10.62
C LEU A 122 11.71 3.27 10.73
N MET A 123 10.47 3.04 11.16
CA MET A 123 10.03 1.69 11.53
C MET A 123 8.55 1.50 11.23
N GLY A 124 8.16 0.29 10.87
CA GLY A 124 6.74 -0.06 10.77
C GLY A 124 6.46 -1.52 11.08
N ARG A 125 5.19 -1.88 10.89
CA ARG A 125 4.72 -3.26 10.94
C ARG A 125 5.27 -4.01 9.72
N ASP A 126 6.21 -4.91 9.97
CA ASP A 126 6.86 -5.73 8.95
C ASP A 126 6.54 -7.21 9.15
N LYS A 127 6.51 -7.96 8.04
CA LYS A 127 6.57 -9.42 8.04
C LYS A 127 7.91 -9.84 8.61
N ASP A 128 7.89 -10.85 9.48
CA ASP A 128 9.11 -11.44 10.04
C ASP A 128 9.81 -12.32 9.00
N ASP A 129 10.36 -11.68 7.96
CA ASP A 129 11.14 -12.31 6.90
C ASP A 129 12.60 -11.88 7.06
N ARG A 130 13.43 -12.75 7.65
CA ARG A 130 14.86 -12.48 7.89
C ARG A 130 15.76 -12.97 6.75
N GLY A 131 15.17 -13.25 5.58
CA GLY A 131 15.93 -13.63 4.40
C GLY A 131 16.89 -12.52 3.96
N LYS A 132 18.02 -12.92 3.36
CA LYS A 132 18.96 -11.97 2.75
C LYS A 132 18.26 -11.18 1.64
N MET A 133 18.51 -9.88 1.61
CA MET A 133 18.11 -8.97 0.54
C MET A 133 19.35 -8.54 -0.26
N ASP A 134 19.29 -8.64 -1.58
CA ASP A 134 20.26 -8.07 -2.50
C ASP A 134 19.57 -6.99 -3.33
N TYR A 135 20.06 -5.74 -3.22
CA TYR A 135 19.46 -4.59 -3.88
C TYR A 135 19.52 -4.64 -5.42
N ASN A 136 20.35 -5.53 -5.97
CA ASN A 136 20.46 -5.76 -7.41
C ASN A 136 19.58 -6.92 -7.90
N ASP A 137 19.05 -7.75 -6.99
CA ASP A 137 18.17 -8.86 -7.31
C ASP A 137 16.76 -8.64 -6.77
N ALA A 138 15.87 -8.25 -7.66
CA ALA A 138 14.48 -7.95 -7.34
C ALA A 138 13.66 -9.16 -6.87
N GLN A 139 14.16 -10.39 -7.05
CA GLN A 139 13.54 -11.59 -6.45
C GLN A 139 13.69 -11.62 -4.93
N THR A 140 14.64 -10.85 -4.39
CA THR A 140 14.90 -10.75 -2.95
C THR A 140 14.25 -9.54 -2.30
N PHE A 141 13.44 -8.77 -3.04
CA PHE A 141 12.70 -7.63 -2.49
C PHE A 141 11.49 -8.09 -1.69
N PRO A 142 10.94 -7.26 -0.79
CA PRO A 142 9.67 -7.57 -0.13
C PRO A 142 8.55 -7.81 -1.14
N ASP A 143 7.68 -8.77 -0.84
CA ASP A 143 6.44 -8.96 -1.61
C ASP A 143 5.47 -7.78 -1.36
N PHE A 144 4.52 -7.57 -2.28
CA PHE A 144 3.59 -6.45 -2.16
C PHE A 144 2.47 -6.70 -1.14
N ASP A 145 2.01 -7.94 -1.02
CA ASP A 145 0.87 -8.33 -0.18
C ASP A 145 1.27 -8.75 1.24
N VAL A 146 2.51 -8.43 1.64
CA VAL A 146 3.01 -8.63 3.00
C VAL A 146 3.19 -7.31 3.75
N GLU A 147 3.32 -7.42 5.07
CA GLU A 147 3.61 -6.28 5.93
C GLU A 147 5.02 -5.73 5.66
N GLN A 148 5.12 -4.45 5.32
CA GLN A 148 6.37 -3.76 4.93
C GLN A 148 6.37 -2.29 5.38
N GLY A 149 5.86 -2.03 6.59
CA GLY A 149 5.70 -0.69 7.15
C GLY A 149 7.00 0.10 7.25
N THR A 150 8.15 -0.56 7.42
CA THR A 150 9.46 0.11 7.43
C THR A 150 9.79 0.73 6.07
N CYS A 151 9.45 0.08 4.96
CA CYS A 151 9.56 0.69 3.62
C CYS A 151 8.70 1.95 3.54
N TYR A 152 7.47 1.92 4.07
CA TYR A 152 6.58 3.09 4.05
C TYR A 152 7.13 4.25 4.88
N ALA A 153 7.76 3.97 6.04
CA ALA A 153 8.44 4.98 6.85
C ALA A 153 9.58 5.65 6.08
N VAL A 154 10.44 4.88 5.42
CA VAL A 154 11.55 5.43 4.63
C VAL A 154 11.03 6.26 3.46
N TYR A 155 10.03 5.79 2.72
CA TYR A 155 9.48 6.58 1.62
C TYR A 155 8.79 7.86 2.09
N ASP A 156 7.99 7.82 3.15
CA ASP A 156 7.39 9.04 3.73
C ASP A 156 8.46 9.99 4.27
N PHE A 157 9.56 9.45 4.78
CA PHE A 157 10.70 10.23 5.23
C PHE A 157 11.40 10.96 4.08
N LEU A 158 11.76 10.22 3.03
CA LEU A 158 12.40 10.76 1.84
C LEU A 158 11.52 11.83 1.16
N GLU A 159 10.21 11.60 1.10
CA GLU A 159 9.26 12.54 0.50
C GLU A 159 9.14 13.83 1.32
N LYS A 160 8.91 13.72 2.64
CA LYS A 160 8.58 14.88 3.49
C LYS A 160 9.78 15.63 4.03
N PHE A 161 10.89 14.95 4.27
CA PHE A 161 12.05 15.53 4.95
C PHE A 161 13.29 15.65 4.05
N CYS A 162 13.33 14.93 2.93
CA CYS A 162 14.42 15.01 1.95
C CYS A 162 13.97 15.54 0.57
N ASP A 163 12.68 15.88 0.42
CA ASP A 163 12.06 16.43 -0.80
C ASP A 163 12.23 15.58 -2.06
N VAL A 164 12.19 14.25 -1.91
CA VAL A 164 12.21 13.30 -3.04
C VAL A 164 10.80 13.10 -3.60
N ARG A 165 10.66 13.01 -4.92
CA ARG A 165 9.42 12.66 -5.64
C ARG A 165 9.70 11.61 -6.70
N TRP A 166 8.68 10.79 -6.98
CA TRP A 166 8.70 9.77 -8.02
C TRP A 166 7.51 9.98 -8.95
N TYR A 167 7.76 10.44 -10.18
CA TYR A 167 6.72 10.71 -11.17
C TYR A 167 6.69 9.68 -12.30
N LEU A 168 7.82 9.02 -12.57
CA LEU A 168 7.97 7.95 -13.55
C LEU A 168 8.89 6.85 -12.98
N PRO A 169 8.84 5.63 -13.53
CA PRO A 169 9.82 4.59 -13.24
C PRO A 169 11.25 5.03 -13.59
N THR A 170 12.25 4.29 -13.08
CA THR A 170 13.69 4.53 -13.25
C THR A 170 14.17 5.86 -12.65
N GLU A 171 15.43 6.22 -12.87
CA GLU A 171 15.99 7.50 -12.44
C GLU A 171 15.37 8.70 -13.16
N LEU A 172 14.81 8.51 -14.37
CA LEU A 172 14.20 9.57 -15.16
C LEU A 172 13.05 10.26 -14.43
N GLY A 173 12.30 9.51 -13.61
CA GLY A 173 11.17 10.03 -12.86
C GLY A 173 11.49 10.47 -11.43
N ILE A 174 12.74 10.40 -10.99
CA ILE A 174 13.14 10.81 -9.64
C ILE A 174 13.46 12.29 -9.65
N VAL A 175 12.72 13.06 -8.86
CA VAL A 175 13.04 14.47 -8.59
C VAL A 175 13.53 14.58 -7.16
N HIS A 176 14.68 15.21 -6.97
CA HIS A 176 15.27 15.42 -5.66
C HIS A 176 16.08 16.73 -5.65
N PRO A 177 16.31 17.35 -4.49
CA PRO A 177 17.26 18.46 -4.39
C PRO A 177 18.69 17.96 -4.59
N THR A 178 19.60 18.87 -4.96
CA THR A 178 21.04 18.60 -5.01
C THR A 178 21.75 19.53 -4.04
N THR A 179 22.41 18.98 -3.02
CA THR A 179 23.12 19.75 -1.99
C THR A 179 24.26 18.94 -1.39
N ASP A 180 25.36 19.58 -0.98
CA ASP A 180 26.46 18.85 -0.31
C ASP A 180 26.16 18.47 1.15
N THR A 181 25.13 19.09 1.75
CA THR A 181 24.82 18.98 3.17
C THR A 181 23.32 18.78 3.34
N LEU A 182 22.95 17.60 3.86
CA LEU A 182 21.55 17.25 4.13
C LEU A 182 21.27 17.31 5.63
N ILE A 183 20.43 18.26 6.03
CA ILE A 183 19.96 18.45 7.40
C ILE A 183 18.46 18.20 7.43
N VAL A 184 18.04 17.23 8.23
CA VAL A 184 16.63 16.90 8.41
C VAL A 184 16.09 17.62 9.63
N LYS A 185 15.07 18.45 9.41
CA LYS A 185 14.30 19.13 10.47
C LYS A 185 12.99 18.38 10.64
N GLY A 186 12.96 17.52 11.66
CA GLY A 186 11.95 16.49 11.78
C GLY A 186 10.90 16.75 12.87
N ARG A 187 9.73 16.16 12.67
CA ARG A 187 8.71 15.95 13.70
C ARG A 187 8.33 14.48 13.73
N ASN A 188 7.75 14.03 14.84
CA ASN A 188 7.27 12.67 14.93
C ASN A 188 6.02 12.45 14.06
N ILE A 189 6.00 11.36 13.31
CA ILE A 189 4.87 10.89 12.50
C ILE A 189 4.55 9.46 12.92
N ARG A 190 3.27 9.12 13.02
CA ARG A 190 2.76 7.75 13.09
C ARG A 190 1.51 7.68 12.23
N ARG A 191 1.51 6.81 11.22
CA ARG A 191 0.47 6.77 10.18
C ARG A 191 0.30 5.37 9.60
N SER A 192 -0.83 5.18 8.92
CA SER A 192 -1.09 4.07 8.00
C SER A 192 -1.65 4.66 6.70
N PRO A 193 -1.45 4.00 5.55
CA PRO A 193 -2.16 4.33 4.32
C PRO A 193 -3.68 4.29 4.52
N ALA A 194 -4.42 5.21 3.88
CA ALA A 194 -5.89 5.24 3.98
C ALA A 194 -6.54 4.08 3.20
N MET A 195 -5.98 3.73 2.04
CA MET A 195 -6.43 2.60 1.24
C MET A 195 -5.75 1.33 1.74
N ARG A 196 -6.52 0.33 2.18
CA ARG A 196 -6.01 -0.95 2.70
C ARG A 196 -5.28 -1.77 1.64
N TRP A 197 -5.75 -1.70 0.40
CA TRP A 197 -5.17 -2.34 -0.78
C TRP A 197 -4.82 -1.28 -1.82
N ARG A 198 -3.62 -1.37 -2.39
CA ARG A 198 -3.12 -0.47 -3.43
C ARG A 198 -2.45 -1.32 -4.50
N SER A 199 -3.01 -1.38 -5.69
CA SER A 199 -2.43 -2.19 -6.76
C SER A 199 -2.44 -1.44 -8.08
N GLN A 200 -1.38 -1.66 -8.83
CA GLN A 200 -1.39 -1.63 -10.28
C GLN A 200 -1.56 -3.08 -10.74
N SER A 201 -2.15 -3.34 -11.90
CA SER A 201 -2.14 -4.70 -12.44
C SER A 201 -0.71 -5.07 -12.81
N VAL A 202 -0.01 -5.79 -11.91
CA VAL A 202 1.39 -6.23 -12.05
C VAL A 202 1.59 -7.10 -13.30
N GLY A 203 0.52 -7.74 -13.80
CA GLY A 203 0.53 -8.49 -15.06
C GLY A 203 0.66 -7.61 -16.32
N TYR A 204 0.49 -6.29 -16.22
CA TYR A 204 0.81 -5.35 -17.29
C TYR A 204 2.18 -4.76 -17.00
N GLN A 205 3.18 -5.42 -17.56
CA GLN A 205 4.56 -4.95 -17.48
C GLN A 205 4.69 -3.56 -18.08
N ILE A 206 5.51 -2.73 -17.45
CA ILE A 206 5.70 -1.34 -17.88
C ILE A 206 6.49 -1.35 -19.20
N PRO A 207 6.01 -0.70 -20.28
CA PRO A 207 6.73 -0.58 -21.54
C PRO A 207 8.12 0.04 -21.33
N ALA A 208 9.11 -0.40 -22.11
CA ALA A 208 10.48 0.11 -22.00
C ALA A 208 10.60 1.61 -22.34
N ASP A 209 9.67 2.14 -23.13
CA ASP A 209 9.52 3.56 -23.45
C ASP A 209 8.59 4.32 -22.50
N LEU A 210 8.13 3.68 -21.41
CA LEU A 210 7.21 4.17 -20.37
C LEU A 210 5.78 4.49 -20.83
N CYS A 211 5.57 4.78 -22.11
CA CYS A 211 4.27 5.18 -22.68
C CYS A 211 3.58 4.05 -23.47
N GLY A 212 4.34 3.13 -24.06
CA GLY A 212 3.82 2.02 -24.86
C GLY A 212 3.35 2.40 -26.27
N ASP A 213 3.65 3.61 -26.74
CA ASP A 213 3.17 4.17 -28.00
C ASP A 213 4.28 4.46 -29.03
N ASN A 214 5.55 4.50 -28.60
CA ASN A 214 6.69 4.83 -29.45
C ASN A 214 7.40 3.57 -29.99
N ILE A 215 7.22 2.41 -29.35
CA ILE A 215 7.76 1.14 -29.85
C ILE A 215 6.79 0.51 -30.86
N LYS A 216 6.78 1.04 -32.08
CA LYS A 216 6.03 0.43 -33.20
C LYS A 216 6.80 -0.75 -33.77
N GLY A 217 6.17 -1.93 -33.82
CA GLY A 217 6.60 -3.03 -34.69
C GLY A 217 7.50 -4.11 -34.12
N LYS A 218 7.69 -4.20 -32.80
CA LYS A 218 8.25 -5.39 -32.14
C LYS A 218 7.20 -5.99 -31.23
N GLU A 219 6.62 -7.11 -31.67
CA GLU A 219 5.80 -7.98 -30.83
C GLU A 219 6.68 -9.12 -30.31
N PRO A 220 6.73 -9.37 -28.99
CA PRO A 220 6.07 -8.61 -27.93
C PRO A 220 6.74 -7.25 -27.68
N THR A 221 5.97 -6.26 -27.22
CA THR A 221 6.49 -4.94 -26.83
C THR A 221 7.62 -5.09 -25.79
N PRO A 222 8.79 -4.48 -26.00
CA PRO A 222 9.85 -4.45 -24.99
C PRO A 222 9.36 -3.80 -23.68
N VAL A 223 9.73 -4.40 -22.56
CA VAL A 223 9.32 -3.95 -21.21
C VAL A 223 10.53 -3.51 -20.39
N LEU A 224 10.30 -2.70 -19.37
CA LEU A 224 11.34 -2.35 -18.40
C LEU A 224 11.89 -3.61 -17.71
N PRO A 225 13.18 -3.63 -17.34
CA PRO A 225 13.73 -4.68 -16.50
C PRO A 225 12.89 -4.87 -15.22
N TRP A 226 12.66 -6.12 -14.81
CA TRP A 226 11.80 -6.45 -13.68
C TRP A 226 12.16 -5.68 -12.40
N ARG A 227 13.46 -5.50 -12.15
CA ARG A 227 13.96 -4.71 -11.03
C ARG A 227 13.44 -3.28 -11.02
N GLU A 228 13.47 -2.59 -12.15
CA GLU A 228 12.99 -1.20 -12.24
C GLU A 228 11.49 -1.10 -11.98
N GLN A 229 10.73 -2.09 -12.44
CA GLN A 229 9.29 -2.19 -12.16
C GLN A 229 9.04 -2.40 -10.66
N MET A 230 9.78 -3.30 -10.03
CA MET A 230 9.68 -3.58 -8.59
C MET A 230 10.01 -2.36 -7.72
N LEU A 231 11.10 -1.65 -8.04
CA LEU A 231 11.46 -0.40 -7.38
C LEU A 231 10.37 0.66 -7.53
N TRP A 232 9.85 0.84 -8.75
CA TRP A 232 8.77 1.78 -9.02
C TRP A 232 7.54 1.51 -8.15
N TRP A 233 7.07 0.26 -8.12
CA TRP A 233 5.90 -0.11 -7.33
C TRP A 233 6.12 0.05 -5.82
N HIS A 234 7.32 -0.22 -5.32
CA HIS A 234 7.67 0.05 -3.91
C HIS A 234 7.66 1.55 -3.58
N ARG A 235 8.21 2.39 -4.47
CA ARG A 235 8.22 3.86 -4.32
C ARG A 235 6.81 4.46 -4.33
N LEU A 236 5.90 3.87 -5.11
CA LEU A 236 4.46 4.18 -5.07
C LEU A 236 3.74 3.61 -3.84
N ARG A 237 4.43 2.83 -3.02
CA ARG A 237 3.89 2.13 -1.84
C ARG A 237 2.73 1.22 -2.22
N LEU A 238 2.76 0.60 -3.40
CA LEU A 238 1.82 -0.44 -3.77
C LEU A 238 1.91 -1.62 -2.79
N GLY A 239 0.85 -2.40 -2.74
CA GLY A 239 0.68 -3.50 -1.81
C GLY A 239 -0.33 -3.24 -0.71
N GLY A 240 -0.07 -3.82 0.45
CA GLY A 240 -0.94 -3.78 1.62
C GLY A 240 -1.70 -5.07 1.80
N GLU A 241 -3.00 -4.99 2.06
CA GLU A 241 -3.81 -6.17 2.27
C GLU A 241 -3.93 -7.01 0.99
N ALA A 242 -3.70 -8.31 1.12
CA ALA A 242 -3.91 -9.27 0.05
C ALA A 242 -5.35 -9.18 -0.49
N TYR A 243 -5.47 -9.05 -1.80
CA TYR A 243 -6.75 -8.86 -2.49
C TYR A 243 -6.71 -9.51 -3.87
N SER A 244 -7.77 -10.24 -4.19
CA SER A 244 -7.97 -10.86 -5.50
C SER A 244 -9.47 -10.86 -5.79
N LEU A 245 -9.89 -9.98 -6.70
CA LEU A 245 -11.23 -9.93 -7.26
C LEU A 245 -11.13 -9.57 -8.75
N ASN A 246 -11.50 -10.52 -9.59
CA ASN A 246 -11.66 -10.39 -11.04
C ASN A 246 -12.57 -11.53 -11.50
N HIS A 247 -12.90 -11.66 -12.79
CA HIS A 247 -13.68 -12.75 -13.38
C HIS A 247 -13.29 -14.12 -12.80
N SER A 248 -14.14 -14.66 -11.93
CA SER A 248 -13.72 -15.58 -10.86
C SER A 248 -13.89 -17.05 -11.21
N PHE A 249 -14.59 -17.33 -12.30
CA PHE A 249 -15.13 -18.65 -12.58
C PHE A 249 -14.36 -19.45 -13.64
N TYR A 250 -13.27 -18.93 -14.21
CA TYR A 250 -12.55 -19.63 -15.28
C TYR A 250 -12.01 -21.01 -14.84
N GLY A 251 -11.57 -21.16 -13.59
CA GLY A 251 -11.15 -22.46 -13.06
C GLY A 251 -12.26 -23.52 -12.98
N TYR A 252 -13.54 -23.14 -13.13
CA TYR A 252 -14.64 -24.10 -13.09
C TYR A 252 -14.68 -24.99 -14.34
N TYR A 253 -14.16 -24.52 -15.48
CA TYR A 253 -14.07 -25.35 -16.69
C TYR A 253 -13.26 -26.62 -16.41
N ASP A 254 -12.06 -26.47 -15.88
CA ASP A 254 -11.17 -27.60 -15.62
C ASP A 254 -11.69 -28.50 -14.50
N ARG A 255 -12.41 -27.92 -13.54
CA ARG A 255 -12.90 -28.62 -12.35
C ARG A 255 -14.22 -29.37 -12.57
N PHE A 256 -15.10 -28.87 -13.44
CA PHE A 256 -16.51 -29.29 -13.46
C PHE A 256 -17.11 -29.50 -14.84
N LEU A 257 -16.52 -29.01 -15.95
CA LEU A 257 -17.18 -29.11 -17.27
C LEU A 257 -17.42 -30.57 -17.68
N LYS A 258 -16.48 -31.45 -17.37
CA LYS A 258 -16.56 -32.87 -17.73
C LYS A 258 -17.71 -33.59 -17.01
N ASP A 259 -17.86 -33.35 -15.72
CA ASP A 259 -18.76 -34.12 -14.85
C ASP A 259 -20.12 -33.42 -14.65
N HIS A 260 -20.16 -32.10 -14.84
CA HIS A 260 -21.35 -31.26 -14.66
C HIS A 260 -21.57 -30.30 -15.84
N PRO A 261 -21.73 -30.79 -17.09
CA PRO A 261 -21.91 -29.93 -18.25
C PRO A 261 -23.17 -29.04 -18.16
N ASN A 262 -24.18 -29.46 -17.40
CA ASN A 262 -25.41 -28.69 -17.14
C ASN A 262 -25.20 -27.43 -16.27
N TRP A 263 -24.06 -27.31 -15.56
CA TRP A 263 -23.69 -26.09 -14.84
C TRP A 263 -23.21 -24.98 -15.77
N PHE A 264 -23.02 -25.26 -17.05
CA PHE A 264 -22.52 -24.32 -18.04
C PHE A 264 -23.65 -23.81 -18.95
N ALA A 265 -23.41 -22.69 -19.61
CA ALA A 265 -24.40 -22.01 -20.43
C ALA A 265 -24.88 -22.91 -21.58
N GLN A 266 -26.20 -23.03 -21.72
CA GLN A 266 -26.86 -23.86 -22.73
C GLN A 266 -27.28 -23.04 -23.95
N GLY A 267 -27.52 -23.72 -25.08
CA GLY A 267 -27.92 -23.08 -26.34
C GLY A 267 -26.75 -22.56 -27.18
N TYR A 268 -25.58 -23.19 -27.02
CA TYR A 268 -24.36 -22.93 -27.76
C TYR A 268 -23.77 -24.26 -28.28
N THR A 269 -23.04 -24.21 -29.38
CA THR A 269 -22.31 -25.36 -29.92
C THR A 269 -20.86 -25.36 -29.42
N GLY A 270 -20.28 -26.54 -29.22
CA GLY A 270 -18.91 -26.68 -28.74
C GLY A 270 -18.74 -26.38 -27.24
N LYS A 271 -17.60 -25.79 -26.86
CA LYS A 271 -17.33 -25.41 -25.46
C LYS A 271 -18.30 -24.30 -25.04
N PRO A 272 -19.05 -24.46 -23.93
CA PRO A 272 -19.92 -23.40 -23.43
C PRO A 272 -19.14 -22.10 -23.22
N PRO A 273 -19.73 -20.93 -23.53
CA PRO A 273 -19.02 -19.66 -23.46
C PRO A 273 -18.87 -19.13 -22.03
N GLN A 274 -19.74 -19.56 -21.11
CA GLN A 274 -19.68 -19.23 -19.68
C GLN A 274 -20.49 -20.22 -18.83
N LEU A 275 -20.61 -19.94 -17.53
CA LEU A 275 -21.45 -20.69 -16.61
C LEU A 275 -22.95 -20.36 -16.76
N CYS A 276 -23.80 -21.27 -16.30
CA CYS A 276 -25.21 -21.04 -16.05
C CYS A 276 -25.38 -20.54 -14.61
N PHE A 277 -25.33 -19.22 -14.38
CA PHE A 277 -25.27 -18.64 -13.02
C PHE A 277 -26.50 -18.91 -12.15
N THR A 278 -27.61 -19.33 -12.75
CA THR A 278 -28.84 -19.71 -12.04
C THR A 278 -29.00 -21.22 -11.86
N HIS A 279 -27.93 -22.02 -12.07
CA HIS A 279 -27.97 -23.45 -11.79
C HIS A 279 -27.83 -23.69 -10.27
N PRO A 280 -28.79 -24.32 -9.58
CA PRO A 280 -28.81 -24.38 -8.12
C PRO A 280 -27.59 -25.09 -7.53
N GLU A 281 -27.16 -26.20 -8.13
CA GLU A 281 -25.97 -26.93 -7.68
C GLU A 281 -24.67 -26.15 -7.90
N LEU A 282 -24.59 -25.35 -8.96
CA LEU A 282 -23.43 -24.47 -9.20
C LEU A 282 -23.35 -23.40 -8.10
N ILE A 283 -24.49 -22.79 -7.76
CA ILE A 283 -24.59 -21.81 -6.68
C ILE A 283 -24.14 -22.44 -5.36
N GLN A 284 -24.65 -23.64 -5.04
CA GLN A 284 -24.22 -24.38 -3.85
C GLN A 284 -22.72 -24.67 -3.85
N GLN A 285 -22.16 -25.06 -5.00
CA GLN A 285 -20.72 -25.31 -5.14
C GLN A 285 -19.89 -24.03 -4.94
N ALA A 286 -20.35 -22.90 -5.47
CA ALA A 286 -19.69 -21.61 -5.28
C ALA A 286 -19.72 -21.18 -3.81
N VAL A 287 -20.88 -21.31 -3.14
CA VAL A 287 -21.04 -21.05 -1.70
C VAL A 287 -20.13 -21.97 -0.87
N GLN A 288 -20.07 -23.26 -1.20
CA GLN A 288 -19.18 -24.21 -0.52
C GLN A 288 -17.71 -23.83 -0.70
N GLY A 289 -17.32 -23.38 -1.91
CA GLY A 289 -15.97 -22.89 -2.19
C GLY A 289 -15.61 -21.68 -1.34
N ALA A 290 -16.52 -20.70 -1.26
CA ALA A 290 -16.35 -19.50 -0.43
C ALA A 290 -16.24 -19.84 1.06
N ARG A 291 -17.16 -20.67 1.59
CA ARG A 291 -17.10 -21.15 2.98
C ARG A 291 -15.79 -21.87 3.27
N GLY A 292 -15.39 -22.81 2.40
CA GLY A 292 -14.13 -23.53 2.56
C GLY A 292 -12.90 -22.61 2.62
N PHE A 293 -12.88 -21.55 1.80
CA PHE A 293 -11.82 -20.55 1.85
C PHE A 293 -11.78 -19.81 3.20
N PHE A 294 -12.93 -19.29 3.65
CA PHE A 294 -13.02 -18.57 4.93
C PHE A 294 -12.84 -19.48 6.16
N ASP A 295 -13.11 -20.78 6.04
CA ASP A 295 -12.83 -21.81 7.04
C ASP A 295 -11.35 -22.24 7.06
N GLY A 296 -10.49 -21.62 6.24
CA GLY A 296 -9.04 -21.89 6.22
C GLY A 296 -8.60 -23.10 5.39
N LYS A 297 -9.46 -23.64 4.50
CA LYS A 297 -9.11 -24.77 3.61
C LYS A 297 -8.31 -24.34 2.36
N GLY A 298 -7.97 -23.06 2.28
CA GLY A 298 -7.29 -22.45 1.14
C GLY A 298 -8.19 -22.27 -0.09
N SER A 299 -7.65 -21.60 -1.11
CA SER A 299 -8.32 -21.40 -2.39
C SER A 299 -8.20 -22.66 -3.27
N LYS A 300 -9.24 -22.94 -4.07
CA LYS A 300 -9.15 -23.96 -5.12
C LYS A 300 -8.41 -23.42 -6.33
N ALA A 301 -7.80 -24.32 -7.12
CA ALA A 301 -7.13 -23.94 -8.36
C ALA A 301 -8.08 -23.12 -9.27
N GLY A 302 -7.56 -22.00 -9.78
CA GLY A 302 -8.30 -21.07 -10.64
C GLY A 302 -9.39 -20.24 -9.95
N ALA A 303 -9.52 -20.29 -8.61
CA ALA A 303 -10.38 -19.39 -7.86
C ALA A 303 -9.68 -18.04 -7.64
N GLN A 304 -10.45 -16.95 -7.73
CA GLN A 304 -9.98 -15.60 -7.36
C GLN A 304 -10.30 -15.38 -5.88
N ALA A 305 -9.32 -15.60 -5.00
CA ALA A 305 -9.49 -15.40 -3.57
C ALA A 305 -8.13 -15.09 -2.93
N ALA A 306 -8.08 -14.06 -2.09
CA ALA A 306 -6.89 -13.66 -1.36
C ALA A 306 -7.27 -12.84 -0.13
N GLY A 307 -6.51 -12.98 0.95
CA GLY A 307 -6.79 -12.28 2.21
C GLY A 307 -8.22 -12.52 2.70
N ASN A 308 -8.98 -11.44 2.85
CA ASN A 308 -10.38 -11.48 3.31
C ASN A 308 -11.39 -11.46 2.16
N TYR A 309 -10.97 -11.77 0.93
CA TYR A 309 -11.78 -11.61 -0.28
C TYR A 309 -11.93 -12.93 -1.02
N PHE A 310 -13.17 -13.22 -1.44
CA PHE A 310 -13.50 -14.34 -2.32
C PHE A 310 -14.35 -13.82 -3.49
N GLY A 311 -13.84 -14.00 -4.70
CA GLY A 311 -14.45 -13.50 -5.93
C GLY A 311 -15.62 -14.34 -6.41
N LEU A 312 -16.73 -13.66 -6.68
CA LEU A 312 -17.91 -14.19 -7.37
C LEU A 312 -18.25 -13.29 -8.56
N VAL A 313 -17.25 -12.97 -9.38
CA VAL A 313 -17.42 -12.10 -10.54
C VAL A 313 -17.74 -12.96 -11.77
N PRO A 314 -18.86 -12.70 -12.48
CA PRO A 314 -19.20 -13.36 -13.75
C PRO A 314 -18.06 -13.32 -14.77
N MET A 315 -18.10 -14.16 -15.80
CA MET A 315 -17.09 -14.13 -16.87
C MET A 315 -17.25 -12.90 -17.77
N ASP A 316 -16.16 -12.48 -18.42
CA ASP A 316 -16.13 -11.26 -19.23
C ASP A 316 -16.77 -11.42 -20.62
N ASN A 317 -18.05 -11.75 -20.68
CA ASN A 317 -18.79 -11.80 -21.95
C ASN A 317 -20.31 -11.71 -21.77
N GLY A 318 -21.00 -11.40 -22.86
CA GLY A 318 -22.46 -11.30 -22.93
C GLY A 318 -23.19 -12.56 -23.43
N ALA A 319 -22.57 -13.74 -23.39
CA ALA A 319 -23.14 -14.98 -23.93
C ALA A 319 -23.96 -15.76 -22.88
N TRP A 320 -25.08 -15.20 -22.45
CA TRP A 320 -25.90 -15.71 -21.36
C TRP A 320 -26.55 -17.07 -21.65
N CYS A 321 -26.78 -17.87 -20.61
CA CYS A 321 -27.44 -19.17 -20.76
C CYS A 321 -28.84 -19.03 -21.36
N LYS A 322 -29.18 -19.88 -22.33
CA LYS A 322 -30.46 -19.85 -23.06
C LYS A 322 -31.47 -20.92 -22.61
N CYS A 323 -31.22 -21.60 -21.49
CA CYS A 323 -32.20 -22.56 -20.97
C CYS A 323 -33.46 -21.84 -20.47
N ASP A 324 -34.55 -22.59 -20.30
CA ASP A 324 -35.88 -22.05 -19.97
C ASP A 324 -35.90 -21.21 -18.69
N ARG A 325 -35.04 -21.54 -17.71
CA ARG A 325 -34.90 -20.74 -16.47
C ARG A 325 -34.22 -19.40 -16.72
N CYS A 326 -33.20 -19.38 -17.58
CA CYS A 326 -32.31 -18.23 -17.75
C CYS A 326 -32.84 -17.24 -18.77
N ARG A 327 -33.49 -17.72 -19.84
CA ARG A 327 -33.94 -16.88 -20.94
C ARG A 327 -34.84 -15.70 -20.51
N PRO A 328 -35.76 -15.86 -19.54
CA PRO A 328 -36.57 -14.74 -19.05
C PRO A 328 -35.80 -13.68 -18.24
N LEU A 329 -34.55 -13.95 -17.84
CA LEU A 329 -33.76 -13.09 -16.96
C LEU A 329 -32.83 -12.12 -17.70
N TRP A 330 -32.85 -12.15 -19.03
CA TRP A 330 -32.05 -11.23 -19.84
C TRP A 330 -32.78 -10.81 -21.12
N LEU A 331 -32.44 -9.60 -21.58
CA LEU A 331 -33.08 -8.90 -22.67
C LEU A 331 -32.23 -8.99 -23.95
N ASP A 332 -32.87 -9.11 -25.10
CA ASP A 332 -32.17 -9.03 -26.39
C ASP A 332 -31.60 -7.62 -26.63
N GLN A 333 -32.30 -6.59 -26.13
CA GLN A 333 -31.94 -5.18 -26.25
C GLN A 333 -32.03 -4.47 -24.91
N SER A 334 -31.13 -3.51 -24.70
CA SER A 334 -31.10 -2.64 -23.52
C SER A 334 -32.36 -1.77 -23.50
N VAL A 335 -32.97 -1.59 -22.35
CA VAL A 335 -34.07 -0.60 -22.18
C VAL A 335 -33.57 0.74 -21.65
N ARG A 336 -32.33 0.80 -21.17
CA ARG A 336 -31.61 2.03 -20.83
C ARG A 336 -31.22 2.85 -22.04
N ALA A 337 -31.21 4.17 -21.87
CA ALA A 337 -30.74 5.13 -22.84
C ALA A 337 -29.24 4.95 -23.18
N PRO A 338 -28.78 5.38 -24.36
CA PRO A 338 -27.36 5.42 -24.71
C PRO A 338 -26.53 6.23 -23.71
N GLY A 339 -25.26 5.86 -23.53
CA GLY A 339 -24.32 6.56 -22.64
C GLY A 339 -24.46 6.24 -21.15
N GLN A 340 -25.36 5.33 -20.78
CA GLN A 340 -25.43 4.82 -19.41
C GLN A 340 -24.26 3.88 -19.09
N PHE A 341 -23.78 3.91 -17.84
CA PHE A 341 -22.69 3.06 -17.37
C PHE A 341 -22.98 1.55 -17.53
N THR A 342 -24.26 1.16 -17.51
CA THR A 342 -24.70 -0.23 -17.70
C THR A 342 -25.83 -0.29 -18.74
N ASN A 343 -25.89 -1.39 -19.48
CA ASN A 343 -26.88 -1.61 -20.55
C ASN A 343 -28.08 -2.49 -20.14
N ASP A 344 -28.28 -2.76 -18.83
CA ASP A 344 -29.34 -3.57 -18.20
C ASP A 344 -29.71 -4.96 -18.77
N LYS A 345 -29.07 -5.41 -19.84
CA LYS A 345 -29.48 -6.61 -20.58
C LYS A 345 -29.52 -7.87 -19.73
N ALA A 346 -28.69 -8.01 -18.71
CA ALA A 346 -28.58 -9.23 -17.91
C ALA A 346 -28.50 -8.96 -16.41
N SER A 347 -29.08 -7.84 -15.96
CA SER A 347 -29.10 -7.50 -14.54
C SER A 347 -29.76 -8.60 -13.71
N ASP A 348 -30.91 -9.11 -14.13
CA ASP A 348 -31.64 -10.14 -13.38
C ASP A 348 -31.01 -11.53 -13.50
N TYR A 349 -30.22 -11.78 -14.55
CA TYR A 349 -29.47 -13.03 -14.72
C TYR A 349 -28.24 -13.11 -13.80
N CYS A 350 -27.58 -11.98 -13.54
CA CYS A 350 -26.37 -11.91 -12.73
C CYS A 350 -26.65 -11.71 -11.24
N ILE A 351 -27.85 -11.26 -10.86
CA ILE A 351 -28.28 -11.19 -9.47
C ILE A 351 -28.72 -12.60 -9.05
N LEU A 352 -27.92 -13.24 -8.19
CA LEU A 352 -28.30 -14.48 -7.52
C LEU A 352 -29.57 -14.19 -6.71
N SER A 353 -30.74 -14.62 -7.21
CA SER A 353 -32.02 -14.57 -6.49
C SER A 353 -32.23 -15.82 -5.66
#